data_AF-M5RJR9-F1
#
_entry.id   AF-M5RJR9-F1
#
_cell.length_a   1.000
_cell.length_b   1.000
_cell.length_c   1.000
_cell.angle_alpha   90.00
_cell.angle_beta   90.00
_cell.angle_gamma   90.00
#
_symmetry.space_group_name_H-M   'P 1'
#
loop_
_entity.id
_entity.type
_entity.pdbx_description
1 polymer ?
#
loop_
_entity_poly.entity_id
_entity_poly.type
_entity_poly.pdbx_seq_one_letter_code
_entity_poly.pdbx_strand_id
1 'polypeptide(L)'
;MRRDSVAGDLYVPEGVTVANRGSLLASDIDGIVIDDEQATLVGDWRSDGDLPNYVGQGYLYSWGGGAKATYPVNVEKPGFYEVQINWHPHGNRARQLAVLVTDATGEHRITIDQTGKPDDETHFRSLGVYQFKANDSGKVLIDSDGARGVTHIDAVVLRPSEKKVAPKSPQNGDQTNRSKPDIIWILAEDISNELSCYGEPGVQTPNIDLLADDGVRYQRAYCTGPACSISRSAMMSGVYQTRIDAHDHRRIGSFTFPAITQYLRSAGYFSAKGCGYSGKTDLNFTPAEKLFDGNDWAEADPEKPVFAQITLAATHRMDTRGKKWDEIRDQSKDPVPLDDVRLPPYFPDVPEVRRDWAVYLDQIEYVDTQVGEILARLESEGRYDNAMIIFCGDNGRCHLRGKNWLYEPGLKVPLVIKWPGGKRSGDVVDGMVSMLDVTATVVDVANATPTEKLDGQSLTNDRFTRELIFAARDAGGEVKDHIRSVCNGRWKYIRNYVPELGYTESKYTREHRPMRNIMLKLRERGELTQTQLLVLAGTKPEEELYDLKADPHEINNLADDAQHEDVKGRLVIQLNQWIESCNDTGLKELGTKLVSQ
;
A
#
# COMPACT_ATOMS: atom_id res chain seq x y z
N MET A 1 -42.46 -0.15 5.57
CA MET A 1 -43.69 0.48 5.05
C MET A 1 -43.76 0.18 3.55
N ARG A 2 -44.97 -0.07 3.02
CA ARG A 2 -45.25 -0.68 1.70
C ARG A 2 -44.77 0.16 0.49
N ARG A 3 -44.51 -0.59 -0.59
CA ARG A 3 -44.63 -0.30 -2.03
C ARG A 3 -45.37 0.99 -2.39
N ASP A 4 -44.81 1.73 -3.34
CA ASP A 4 -45.58 2.30 -4.44
C ASP A 4 -45.01 1.78 -5.78
N SER A 5 -45.93 1.20 -6.55
CA SER A 5 -45.78 0.60 -7.87
C SER A 5 -45.77 1.67 -8.97
N VAL A 6 -44.97 1.48 -10.00
CA VAL A 6 -45.27 2.04 -11.33
C VAL A 6 -45.53 0.87 -12.27
N ALA A 7 -46.79 0.69 -12.62
CA ALA A 7 -47.26 -0.25 -13.62
C ALA A 7 -47.09 0.36 -15.02
N GLY A 8 -46.56 -0.44 -15.94
CA GLY A 8 -46.70 -0.25 -17.38
C GLY A 8 -47.13 -1.59 -17.98
N ASP A 9 -48.29 -1.62 -18.63
CA ASP A 9 -48.89 -2.85 -19.14
C ASP A 9 -48.06 -3.49 -20.26
N LEU A 10 -47.82 -4.79 -20.12
CA LEU A 10 -47.11 -5.65 -21.06
C LEU A 10 -48.11 -6.37 -21.98
N TYR A 11 -47.75 -6.55 -23.25
CA TYR A 11 -48.52 -7.35 -24.20
C TYR A 11 -48.31 -8.85 -23.97
N VAL A 12 -49.41 -9.61 -23.86
CA VAL A 12 -49.41 -11.07 -23.62
C VAL A 12 -49.93 -11.80 -24.86
N PRO A 13 -49.11 -12.65 -25.53
CA PRO A 13 -49.61 -13.56 -26.56
C PRO A 13 -50.47 -14.68 -25.95
N GLU A 14 -51.46 -15.15 -26.69
CA GLU A 14 -52.43 -16.16 -26.25
C GLU A 14 -51.75 -17.48 -25.82
N GLY A 15 -52.07 -17.93 -24.60
CA GLY A 15 -51.72 -19.27 -24.08
C GLY A 15 -50.70 -19.31 -22.94
N VAL A 16 -50.15 -18.17 -22.50
CA VAL A 16 -49.11 -18.12 -21.46
C VAL A 16 -49.71 -17.87 -20.07
N THR A 17 -49.32 -18.68 -19.08
CA THR A 17 -49.71 -18.51 -17.67
C THR A 17 -48.51 -18.00 -16.86
N VAL A 18 -48.71 -16.91 -16.11
CA VAL A 18 -47.68 -16.27 -15.28
C VAL A 18 -47.49 -17.00 -13.96
N ALA A 19 -46.24 -17.21 -13.52
CA ALA A 19 -45.90 -17.66 -12.16
C ALA A 19 -45.43 -16.48 -11.27
N ASN A 20 -45.62 -16.63 -9.95
CA ASN A 20 -45.61 -15.56 -8.94
C ASN A 20 -44.21 -14.93 -8.68
N ARG A 21 -44.20 -13.63 -8.32
CA ARG A 21 -43.08 -12.84 -7.74
C ARG A 21 -41.96 -12.27 -8.66
N GLY A 22 -42.12 -12.29 -9.98
CA GLY A 22 -41.24 -11.51 -10.88
C GLY A 22 -39.90 -12.17 -11.22
N SER A 23 -39.78 -13.48 -10.99
CA SER A 23 -38.73 -14.34 -11.55
C SER A 23 -38.90 -14.48 -13.06
N LEU A 24 -37.79 -14.55 -13.82
CA LEU A 24 -37.82 -14.87 -15.24
C LEU A 24 -38.14 -16.36 -15.39
N LEU A 25 -39.07 -16.69 -16.30
CA LEU A 25 -39.22 -18.09 -16.70
C LEU A 25 -38.01 -18.47 -17.54
N ALA A 26 -37.48 -19.68 -17.35
CA ALA A 26 -36.38 -20.18 -18.17
C ALA A 26 -36.73 -20.17 -19.68
N SER A 27 -38.02 -20.27 -20.03
CA SER A 27 -38.52 -20.12 -21.40
C SER A 27 -38.39 -18.72 -22.00
N ASP A 28 -38.26 -17.71 -21.16
CA ASP A 28 -38.23 -16.30 -21.55
C ASP A 28 -36.79 -15.77 -21.71
N ILE A 29 -35.79 -16.60 -21.34
CA ILE A 29 -34.38 -16.29 -21.48
C ILE A 29 -33.90 -16.92 -22.80
N ASP A 30 -33.40 -16.08 -23.71
CA ASP A 30 -32.74 -16.56 -24.91
C ASP A 30 -31.46 -17.33 -24.53
N GLY A 31 -31.37 -18.60 -24.94
CA GLY A 31 -30.27 -19.51 -24.63
C GLY A 31 -30.70 -20.84 -23.97
N ILE A 32 -29.71 -21.65 -23.61
CA ILE A 32 -29.88 -22.85 -22.80
C ILE A 32 -29.72 -22.44 -21.33
N VAL A 33 -30.74 -22.66 -20.51
CA VAL A 33 -30.75 -22.28 -19.09
C VAL A 33 -30.60 -23.54 -18.23
N ILE A 34 -29.62 -23.54 -17.34
CA ILE A 34 -29.39 -24.59 -16.35
C ILE A 34 -29.59 -23.95 -14.98
N ASP A 35 -30.71 -24.31 -14.35
CA ASP A 35 -31.14 -23.79 -13.05
C ASP A 35 -30.31 -24.37 -11.89
N ASP A 36 -30.29 -23.73 -10.71
CA ASP A 36 -29.51 -24.23 -9.56
C ASP A 36 -29.97 -25.62 -9.09
N GLU A 37 -31.25 -25.97 -9.28
CA GLU A 37 -31.79 -27.30 -8.98
C GLU A 37 -31.12 -28.42 -9.80
N GLN A 38 -30.49 -28.08 -10.93
CA GLN A 38 -29.79 -29.01 -11.81
C GLN A 38 -28.29 -29.13 -11.49
N ALA A 39 -27.77 -28.34 -10.54
CA ALA A 39 -26.37 -28.40 -10.13
C ALA A 39 -26.08 -29.58 -9.20
N THR A 40 -24.90 -30.20 -9.38
CA THR A 40 -24.36 -31.15 -8.39
C THR A 40 -23.61 -30.38 -7.31
N LEU A 41 -24.05 -30.53 -6.06
CA LEU A 41 -23.55 -29.76 -4.91
C LEU A 41 -22.60 -30.59 -4.03
N VAL A 42 -21.51 -29.97 -3.60
CA VAL A 42 -20.58 -30.50 -2.59
C VAL A 42 -20.38 -29.43 -1.51
N GLY A 43 -20.40 -29.82 -0.24
CA GLY A 43 -20.31 -28.89 0.89
C GLY A 43 -21.65 -28.27 1.28
N ASP A 44 -21.59 -27.25 2.13
CA ASP A 44 -22.78 -26.65 2.74
C ASP A 44 -23.44 -25.61 1.82
N TRP A 45 -24.55 -26.00 1.20
CA TRP A 45 -25.44 -25.12 0.43
C TRP A 45 -26.80 -24.98 1.10
N ARG A 46 -27.39 -23.79 1.00
CA ARG A 46 -28.74 -23.50 1.46
C ARG A 46 -29.54 -22.87 0.34
N SER A 47 -30.82 -23.18 0.27
CA SER A 47 -31.77 -22.56 -0.65
C SER A 47 -32.55 -21.44 0.05
N ASP A 48 -32.81 -20.33 -0.64
CA ASP A 48 -33.72 -19.27 -0.18
C ASP A 48 -34.67 -18.82 -1.28
N GLY A 49 -35.70 -18.06 -0.89
CA GLY A 49 -36.60 -17.34 -1.79
C GLY A 49 -37.01 -15.96 -1.26
N ASP A 50 -36.29 -15.43 -0.26
CA ASP A 50 -36.56 -14.12 0.33
C ASP A 50 -36.15 -12.94 -0.58
N LEU A 51 -35.14 -13.13 -1.44
CA LEU A 51 -34.86 -12.22 -2.55
C LEU A 51 -35.58 -12.71 -3.82
N PRO A 52 -35.97 -11.81 -4.74
CA PRO A 52 -36.55 -12.21 -6.02
C PRO A 52 -35.56 -13.07 -6.78
N ASN A 53 -35.78 -14.36 -6.94
CA ASN A 53 -34.91 -15.19 -7.76
C ASN A 53 -34.98 -14.75 -9.24
N TYR A 54 -33.90 -14.95 -9.98
CA TYR A 54 -33.84 -14.59 -11.39
C TYR A 54 -34.39 -15.70 -12.26
N VAL A 55 -34.07 -16.97 -11.96
CA VAL A 55 -34.61 -18.16 -12.64
C VAL A 55 -35.24 -19.10 -11.60
N GLY A 56 -36.28 -19.84 -11.98
CA GLY A 56 -36.76 -20.96 -11.17
C GLY A 56 -37.60 -20.55 -9.94
N GLN A 57 -37.41 -21.26 -8.82
CA GLN A 57 -38.18 -21.06 -7.57
C GLN A 57 -37.36 -20.42 -6.43
N GLY A 58 -36.05 -20.26 -6.59
CA GLY A 58 -35.16 -19.81 -5.53
C GLY A 58 -33.74 -19.58 -6.01
N TYR A 59 -32.80 -19.54 -5.07
CA TYR A 59 -31.37 -19.49 -5.34
C TYR A 59 -30.61 -20.28 -4.27
N LEU A 60 -29.34 -20.61 -4.52
CA LEU A 60 -28.45 -21.25 -3.55
C LEU A 60 -27.39 -20.30 -3.01
N TYR A 61 -27.04 -20.47 -1.74
CA TYR A 61 -25.95 -19.73 -1.12
C TYR A 61 -25.14 -20.56 -0.13
N SER A 62 -23.89 -20.14 0.09
CA SER A 62 -22.97 -20.74 1.07
C SER A 62 -22.19 -19.67 1.84
N TRP A 63 -22.05 -19.84 3.16
CA TRP A 63 -21.44 -18.87 4.09
C TRP A 63 -19.92 -19.09 4.32
N GLY A 64 -19.27 -20.00 3.60
CA GLY A 64 -17.86 -20.33 3.80
C GLY A 64 -17.14 -20.88 2.57
N GLY A 65 -15.82 -21.08 2.71
CA GLY A 65 -14.97 -21.67 1.68
C GLY A 65 -15.06 -23.20 1.65
N GLY A 66 -14.96 -23.78 0.45
CA GLY A 66 -14.95 -25.24 0.24
C GLY A 66 -16.26 -25.85 -0.27
N ALA A 67 -17.31 -25.05 -0.49
CA ALA A 67 -18.54 -25.47 -1.15
C ALA A 67 -18.38 -25.36 -2.67
N LYS A 68 -18.91 -26.35 -3.40
CA LYS A 68 -18.83 -26.42 -4.86
C LYS A 68 -20.19 -26.69 -5.47
N ALA A 69 -20.50 -26.01 -6.56
CA ALA A 69 -21.69 -26.25 -7.37
C ALA A 69 -21.26 -26.51 -8.82
N THR A 70 -21.59 -27.68 -9.35
CA THR A 70 -21.22 -28.07 -10.71
C THR A 70 -22.46 -28.16 -11.59
N TYR A 71 -22.58 -27.27 -12.57
CA TYR A 71 -23.63 -27.24 -13.56
C TYR A 71 -23.19 -28.07 -14.78
N PRO A 72 -23.91 -29.15 -15.14
CA PRO A 72 -23.59 -29.94 -16.31
C PRO A 72 -23.98 -29.17 -17.59
N VAL A 73 -23.04 -29.01 -18.51
CA VAL A 73 -23.31 -28.36 -19.80
C VAL A 73 -23.45 -29.41 -20.88
N ASN A 74 -24.62 -29.46 -21.50
CA ASN A 74 -24.86 -30.26 -22.70
C ASN A 74 -25.47 -29.39 -23.80
N VAL A 75 -24.84 -29.37 -24.98
CA VAL A 75 -25.34 -28.65 -26.15
C VAL A 75 -25.66 -29.63 -27.26
N GLU A 76 -26.82 -29.46 -27.91
CA GLU A 76 -27.21 -30.31 -29.05
C GLU A 76 -26.43 -29.98 -30.33
N LYS A 77 -26.09 -28.70 -30.52
CA LYS A 77 -25.34 -28.20 -31.67
C LYS A 77 -23.91 -27.86 -31.24
N PRO A 78 -22.87 -28.35 -31.94
CA PRO A 78 -21.51 -27.91 -31.64
C PRO A 78 -21.35 -26.44 -32.08
N GLY A 79 -20.60 -25.66 -31.32
CA GLY A 79 -20.44 -24.24 -31.63
C GLY A 79 -19.81 -23.44 -30.49
N PHE A 80 -19.80 -22.12 -30.67
CA PHE A 80 -19.39 -21.19 -29.63
C PHE A 80 -20.62 -20.75 -28.84
N TYR A 81 -20.50 -20.73 -27.51
CA TYR A 81 -21.56 -20.31 -26.61
C TYR A 81 -21.01 -19.31 -25.61
N GLU A 82 -21.67 -18.17 -25.46
CA GLU A 82 -21.46 -17.28 -24.33
C GLU A 82 -22.04 -17.92 -23.08
N VAL A 83 -21.19 -18.14 -22.07
CA VAL A 83 -21.61 -18.69 -20.78
C VAL A 83 -21.79 -17.53 -19.81
N GLN A 84 -22.94 -17.48 -19.15
CA GLN A 84 -23.30 -16.42 -18.22
C GLN A 84 -23.81 -17.00 -16.90
N ILE A 85 -23.63 -16.25 -15.82
CA ILE A 85 -24.21 -16.57 -14.50
C ILE A 85 -24.84 -15.32 -13.88
N ASN A 86 -25.68 -15.51 -12.87
CA ASN A 86 -26.41 -14.45 -12.18
C ASN A 86 -26.30 -14.61 -10.66
N TRP A 87 -26.39 -13.48 -9.96
CA TRP A 87 -26.43 -13.42 -8.49
C TRP A 87 -27.03 -12.08 -8.05
N HIS A 88 -27.53 -12.04 -6.81
CA HIS A 88 -27.90 -10.77 -6.19
C HIS A 88 -26.69 -10.07 -5.60
N PRO A 89 -26.32 -8.87 -6.07
CA PRO A 89 -25.19 -8.12 -5.56
C PRO A 89 -25.48 -7.59 -4.16
N HIS A 90 -24.53 -7.80 -3.24
CA HIS A 90 -24.61 -7.26 -1.89
C HIS A 90 -23.23 -7.21 -1.25
N GLY A 91 -23.00 -6.29 -0.32
CA GLY A 91 -21.67 -6.06 0.29
C GLY A 91 -21.11 -7.25 1.09
N ASN A 92 -21.94 -8.26 1.41
CA ASN A 92 -21.52 -9.50 2.07
C ASN A 92 -21.29 -10.68 1.10
N ARG A 93 -21.38 -10.46 -0.22
CA ARG A 93 -21.23 -11.51 -1.22
C ARG A 93 -19.77 -11.87 -1.46
N ALA A 94 -19.56 -13.06 -1.99
CA ALA A 94 -18.24 -13.61 -2.26
C ALA A 94 -17.43 -12.73 -3.21
N ARG A 95 -16.25 -12.32 -2.75
CA ARG A 95 -15.18 -11.78 -3.57
C ARG A 95 -14.21 -12.90 -3.92
N GLN A 96 -13.52 -12.76 -5.05
CA GLN A 96 -12.57 -13.74 -5.54
C GLN A 96 -13.16 -15.14 -5.76
N LEU A 97 -14.46 -15.23 -6.08
CA LEU A 97 -15.14 -16.50 -6.31
C LEU A 97 -14.59 -17.16 -7.58
N ALA A 98 -14.04 -18.37 -7.45
CA ALA A 98 -13.52 -19.09 -8.59
C ALA A 98 -14.67 -19.77 -9.36
N VAL A 99 -14.69 -19.58 -10.67
CA VAL A 99 -15.58 -20.29 -11.60
C VAL A 99 -14.74 -20.94 -12.68
N LEU A 100 -14.91 -22.25 -12.87
CA LEU A 100 -14.20 -23.04 -13.86
C LEU A 100 -15.19 -23.47 -14.95
N VAL A 101 -14.95 -23.03 -16.18
CA VAL A 101 -15.71 -23.47 -17.36
C VAL A 101 -14.88 -24.51 -18.09
N THR A 102 -15.39 -25.73 -18.22
CA THR A 102 -14.77 -26.79 -19.02
C THR A 102 -15.45 -26.87 -20.37
N ASP A 103 -14.70 -26.60 -21.44
CA ASP A 103 -15.17 -26.64 -22.82
C ASP A 103 -14.36 -27.65 -23.65
N ALA A 104 -14.57 -27.68 -24.97
CA ALA A 104 -13.90 -28.61 -25.87
C ALA A 104 -12.37 -28.42 -25.98
N THR A 105 -11.84 -27.32 -25.44
CA THR A 105 -10.42 -26.95 -25.50
C THR A 105 -9.69 -27.13 -24.16
N GLY A 106 -10.42 -27.21 -23.05
CA GLY A 106 -9.87 -27.42 -21.73
C GLY A 106 -10.69 -26.77 -20.62
N GLU A 107 -10.10 -26.68 -19.44
CA GLU A 107 -10.68 -26.00 -18.28
C GLU A 107 -10.16 -24.56 -18.20
N HIS A 108 -11.07 -23.60 -18.02
CA HIS A 108 -10.77 -22.17 -17.97
C HIS A 108 -11.23 -21.62 -16.63
N ARG A 109 -10.31 -21.02 -15.87
CA ARG A 109 -10.62 -20.42 -14.56
C ARG A 109 -10.88 -18.93 -14.69
N ILE A 110 -11.98 -18.49 -14.08
CA ILE A 110 -12.45 -17.11 -13.99
C ILE A 110 -12.65 -16.77 -12.52
N THR A 111 -12.42 -15.52 -12.15
CA THR A 111 -12.63 -15.02 -10.79
C THR A 111 -13.71 -13.95 -10.81
N ILE A 112 -14.69 -14.04 -9.91
CA ILE A 112 -15.86 -13.17 -9.87
C ILE A 112 -15.96 -12.45 -8.52
N ASP A 113 -16.32 -11.17 -8.56
CA ASP A 113 -16.74 -10.40 -7.38
C ASP A 113 -18.26 -10.24 -7.40
N GLN A 114 -18.93 -10.89 -6.45
CA GLN A 114 -20.38 -10.88 -6.34
C GLN A 114 -20.93 -9.68 -5.56
N THR A 115 -20.08 -8.76 -5.09
CA THR A 115 -20.51 -7.52 -4.45
C THR A 115 -20.95 -6.46 -5.48
N GLY A 116 -20.40 -6.52 -6.69
CA GLY A 116 -20.76 -5.68 -7.84
C GLY A 116 -21.96 -6.20 -8.63
N LYS A 117 -22.64 -5.30 -9.35
CA LYS A 117 -23.76 -5.65 -10.24
C LYS A 117 -23.26 -6.41 -11.48
N PRO A 118 -24.03 -7.38 -12.01
CA PRO A 118 -23.79 -8.00 -13.32
C PRO A 118 -23.86 -6.99 -14.49
N ASP A 119 -23.42 -7.41 -15.68
CA ASP A 119 -23.07 -6.52 -16.81
C ASP A 119 -24.25 -5.85 -17.52
N ASP A 120 -25.48 -6.34 -17.34
CA ASP A 120 -26.67 -5.86 -18.06
C ASP A 120 -27.94 -5.77 -17.18
N GLU A 121 -29.00 -5.18 -17.74
CA GLU A 121 -30.31 -5.01 -17.09
C GLU A 121 -31.02 -6.34 -16.77
N THR A 122 -30.55 -7.46 -17.33
CA THR A 122 -31.06 -8.81 -17.06
C THR A 122 -30.33 -9.49 -15.90
N HIS A 123 -29.35 -8.81 -15.29
CA HIS A 123 -28.58 -9.27 -14.14
C HIS A 123 -27.77 -10.55 -14.40
N PHE A 124 -27.38 -10.77 -15.66
CA PHE A 124 -26.40 -11.81 -16.03
C PHE A 124 -25.01 -11.22 -16.20
N ARG A 125 -24.00 -11.99 -15.79
CA ARG A 125 -22.58 -11.70 -15.97
C ARG A 125 -22.02 -12.68 -16.97
N SER A 126 -21.36 -12.15 -18.00
CA SER A 126 -20.63 -12.98 -18.96
C SER A 126 -19.37 -13.55 -18.33
N LEU A 127 -19.18 -14.86 -18.45
CA LEU A 127 -17.92 -15.55 -18.15
C LEU A 127 -17.01 -15.60 -19.38
N GLY A 128 -17.54 -15.42 -20.58
CA GLY A 128 -16.84 -15.53 -21.85
C GLY A 128 -17.54 -16.43 -22.86
N VAL A 129 -16.98 -16.54 -24.06
CA VAL A 129 -17.47 -17.43 -25.12
C VAL A 129 -16.55 -18.64 -25.26
N TYR A 130 -17.14 -19.82 -25.12
CA TYR A 130 -16.45 -21.11 -25.06
C TYR A 130 -16.91 -22.03 -26.18
N GLN A 131 -16.05 -22.95 -26.60
CA GLN A 131 -16.37 -23.88 -27.67
C GLN A 131 -16.89 -25.19 -27.10
N PHE A 132 -18.11 -25.57 -27.41
CA PHE A 132 -18.68 -26.85 -27.00
C PHE A 132 -18.88 -27.77 -28.20
N LYS A 133 -18.65 -29.08 -27.98
CA LYS A 133 -19.00 -30.13 -28.94
C LYS A 133 -20.38 -30.67 -28.59
N ALA A 134 -21.10 -31.16 -29.59
CA ALA A 134 -22.39 -31.79 -29.37
C ALA A 134 -22.22 -33.05 -28.51
N ASN A 135 -23.06 -33.20 -27.48
CA ASN A 135 -23.08 -34.36 -26.57
C ASN A 135 -21.75 -34.63 -25.83
N ASP A 136 -20.91 -33.60 -25.65
CA ASP A 136 -19.68 -33.68 -24.85
C ASP A 136 -19.93 -33.19 -23.41
N SER A 137 -19.13 -33.65 -22.45
CA SER A 137 -19.34 -33.39 -21.01
C SER A 137 -18.73 -32.06 -20.57
N GLY A 138 -19.23 -30.95 -21.12
CA GLY A 138 -18.90 -29.62 -20.61
C GLY A 138 -19.43 -29.42 -19.18
N LYS A 139 -18.85 -28.48 -18.43
CA LYS A 139 -19.36 -28.11 -17.10
C LYS A 139 -19.00 -26.69 -16.71
N VAL A 140 -19.78 -26.10 -15.83
CA VAL A 140 -19.44 -24.88 -15.09
C VAL A 140 -19.37 -25.22 -13.61
N LEU A 141 -18.18 -25.12 -13.02
CA LEU A 141 -17.94 -25.36 -11.60
C LEU A 141 -17.75 -24.02 -10.89
N ILE A 142 -18.60 -23.74 -9.91
CA ILE A 142 -18.43 -22.62 -8.99
C ILE A 142 -17.81 -23.17 -7.71
N ASP A 143 -16.65 -22.65 -7.32
CA ASP A 143 -15.85 -23.12 -6.20
C ASP A 143 -15.67 -21.98 -5.18
N SER A 144 -16.32 -22.11 -4.02
CA SER A 144 -16.21 -21.13 -2.95
C SER A 144 -14.89 -21.24 -2.19
N ASP A 145 -14.05 -22.24 -2.45
CA ASP A 145 -12.74 -22.36 -1.82
C ASP A 145 -11.85 -21.17 -2.14
N GLY A 146 -11.41 -20.46 -1.09
CA GLY A 146 -10.68 -19.19 -1.20
C GLY A 146 -11.56 -17.94 -1.44
N ALA A 147 -12.87 -18.08 -1.63
CA ALA A 147 -13.78 -16.94 -1.78
C ALA A 147 -14.01 -16.22 -0.44
N ARG A 148 -14.03 -14.88 -0.45
CA ARG A 148 -14.24 -14.05 0.75
C ARG A 148 -15.67 -13.51 0.77
N GLY A 149 -16.55 -14.11 1.56
CA GLY A 149 -17.96 -13.70 1.70
C GLY A 149 -18.96 -14.81 1.34
N VAL A 150 -20.24 -14.45 1.23
CA VAL A 150 -21.33 -15.40 0.93
C VAL A 150 -21.39 -15.66 -0.57
N THR A 151 -21.07 -16.89 -0.97
CA THR A 151 -21.23 -17.32 -2.37
C THR A 151 -22.70 -17.46 -2.68
N HIS A 152 -23.14 -16.91 -3.81
CA HIS A 152 -24.54 -16.85 -4.19
C HIS A 152 -24.71 -17.25 -5.66
N ILE A 153 -25.56 -18.23 -5.95
CA ILE A 153 -25.73 -18.78 -7.30
C ILE A 153 -27.21 -19.03 -7.57
N ASP A 154 -27.60 -18.91 -8.83
CA ASP A 154 -28.97 -19.10 -9.31
C ASP A 154 -28.87 -19.95 -10.59
N ALA A 155 -28.67 -19.38 -11.78
CA ALA A 155 -28.57 -20.13 -13.03
C ALA A 155 -27.23 -19.96 -13.77
N VAL A 156 -26.97 -20.92 -14.66
CA VAL A 156 -25.98 -20.82 -15.75
C VAL A 156 -26.73 -20.76 -17.07
N VAL A 157 -26.43 -19.77 -17.91
CA VAL A 157 -27.05 -19.58 -19.23
C VAL A 157 -26.02 -19.69 -20.34
N LEU A 158 -26.33 -20.42 -21.41
CA LEU A 158 -25.50 -20.55 -22.60
C LEU A 158 -26.21 -19.98 -23.83
N ARG A 159 -25.67 -18.91 -24.41
CA ARG A 159 -26.21 -18.28 -25.63
C ARG A 159 -25.35 -18.60 -26.85
N PRO A 160 -25.92 -19.09 -27.96
CA PRO A 160 -25.16 -19.29 -29.19
C PRO A 160 -24.44 -18.00 -29.62
N SER A 161 -23.19 -18.12 -30.04
CA SER A 161 -22.36 -17.00 -30.49
C SER A 161 -21.67 -17.32 -31.81
N GLU A 162 -21.61 -16.34 -32.72
CA GLU A 162 -20.97 -16.49 -34.03
C GLU A 162 -19.43 -16.29 -33.99
N LYS A 163 -18.86 -15.85 -32.86
CA LYS A 163 -17.43 -15.50 -32.73
C LYS A 163 -16.84 -16.00 -31.41
N LYS A 164 -15.59 -16.48 -31.45
CA LYS A 164 -14.79 -16.66 -30.23
C LYS A 164 -14.52 -15.29 -29.60
N VAL A 165 -15.07 -15.06 -28.41
CA VAL A 165 -14.78 -13.89 -27.58
C VAL A 165 -14.25 -14.43 -26.26
N ALA A 166 -12.97 -14.18 -25.96
CA ALA A 166 -12.39 -14.54 -24.67
C ALA A 166 -13.22 -13.94 -23.52
N PRO A 167 -13.16 -14.48 -22.30
CA PRO A 167 -13.75 -13.85 -21.11
C PRO A 167 -13.53 -12.35 -21.15
N LYS A 168 -14.59 -11.56 -20.87
CA LYS A 168 -14.34 -10.21 -20.38
C LYS A 168 -13.65 -10.37 -19.03
N SER A 169 -12.31 -10.44 -19.07
CA SER A 169 -11.45 -9.83 -18.06
C SER A 169 -12.05 -8.47 -17.67
N PRO A 170 -11.84 -7.97 -16.43
CA PRO A 170 -12.26 -6.61 -16.07
C PRO A 170 -11.98 -5.72 -17.28
N GLN A 171 -13.01 -5.02 -17.75
CA GLN A 171 -12.97 -4.37 -19.07
C GLN A 171 -11.59 -3.75 -19.24
N ASN A 172 -10.84 -4.21 -20.24
CA ASN A 172 -9.80 -3.42 -20.85
C ASN A 172 -10.53 -2.18 -21.40
N GLY A 173 -10.83 -1.20 -20.54
CA GLY A 173 -10.87 0.17 -20.96
C GLY A 173 -9.49 0.39 -21.55
N ASP A 174 -9.43 0.46 -22.88
CA ASP A 174 -8.22 0.58 -23.68
C ASP A 174 -6.96 0.17 -22.90
N GLN A 175 -6.61 -1.13 -22.93
CA GLN A 175 -5.20 -1.46 -22.73
C GLN A 175 -4.49 -0.84 -23.93
N THR A 176 -4.22 0.47 -23.82
CA THR A 176 -3.26 1.19 -24.61
C THR A 176 -2.06 0.27 -24.61
N ASN A 177 -1.64 -0.14 -25.80
CA ASN A 177 -0.55 -1.08 -26.05
C ASN A 177 0.78 -0.40 -25.68
N ARG A 178 0.86 0.14 -24.45
CA ARG A 178 1.96 0.95 -23.92
C ARG A 178 3.04 -0.02 -23.53
N SER A 179 4.14 0.05 -24.29
CA SER A 179 5.36 -0.71 -24.02
C SER A 179 5.99 -0.40 -22.65
N LYS A 180 5.61 0.70 -21.99
CA LYS A 180 6.11 1.10 -20.66
C LYS A 180 4.96 1.14 -19.65
N PRO A 181 5.18 0.65 -18.42
CA PRO A 181 4.16 0.68 -17.37
C PRO A 181 3.91 2.09 -16.85
N ASP A 182 2.72 2.35 -16.32
CA ASP A 182 2.50 3.52 -15.45
C ASP A 182 3.24 3.30 -14.11
N ILE A 183 3.69 4.38 -13.48
CA ILE A 183 4.38 4.34 -12.19
C ILE A 183 3.60 5.21 -11.20
N ILE A 184 2.95 4.57 -10.23
CA ILE A 184 2.13 5.24 -9.22
C ILE A 184 2.88 5.17 -7.88
N TRP A 185 3.35 6.32 -7.41
CA TRP A 185 4.07 6.48 -6.15
C TRP A 185 3.16 7.07 -5.09
N ILE A 186 2.59 6.21 -4.25
CA ILE A 186 1.76 6.56 -3.10
C ILE A 186 2.67 6.74 -1.87
N LEU A 187 2.78 7.98 -1.40
CA LEU A 187 3.67 8.38 -0.32
C LEU A 187 2.87 8.85 0.89
N ALA A 188 2.87 8.08 1.97
CA ALA A 188 2.26 8.47 3.24
C ALA A 188 3.27 9.24 4.12
N GLU A 189 2.80 10.28 4.80
CA GLU A 189 3.63 11.11 5.67
C GLU A 189 3.77 10.52 7.08
N ASP A 190 4.97 10.51 7.65
CA ASP A 190 5.19 10.16 9.07
C ASP A 190 4.62 8.78 9.47
N ILE A 191 4.86 7.76 8.63
CA ILE A 191 4.36 6.40 8.81
C ILE A 191 5.51 5.37 8.97
N SER A 192 5.36 4.42 9.89
CA SER A 192 6.24 3.25 10.01
C SER A 192 5.44 1.97 9.78
N ASN A 193 5.96 0.81 10.20
CA ASN A 193 5.37 -0.50 9.89
C ASN A 193 4.15 -0.87 10.76
N GLU A 194 3.44 0.11 11.32
CA GLU A 194 2.24 -0.10 12.14
C GLU A 194 1.01 -0.40 11.27
N LEU A 195 1.11 -1.41 10.39
CA LEU A 195 0.10 -1.85 9.41
C LEU A 195 -0.28 -3.32 9.68
N SER A 196 -1.48 -3.76 9.29
CA SER A 196 -1.91 -5.15 9.54
C SER A 196 -1.06 -6.18 8.80
N CYS A 197 -0.70 -5.95 7.52
CA CYS A 197 0.25 -6.80 6.80
C CYS A 197 1.65 -6.85 7.43
N TYR A 198 2.02 -5.88 8.26
CA TYR A 198 3.27 -5.90 9.02
C TYR A 198 3.11 -6.49 10.44
N GLY A 199 1.89 -6.86 10.84
CA GLY A 199 1.57 -7.53 12.08
C GLY A 199 1.23 -6.60 13.26
N GLU A 200 0.86 -5.34 12.99
CA GLU A 200 0.40 -4.43 14.04
C GLU A 200 -0.97 -4.88 14.58
N PRO A 201 -1.13 -5.11 15.89
CA PRO A 201 -2.41 -5.54 16.46
C PRO A 201 -3.44 -4.41 16.47
N GLY A 202 -4.71 -4.78 16.33
CA GLY A 202 -5.84 -3.86 16.44
C GLY A 202 -5.98 -2.87 15.28
N VAL A 203 -4.99 -2.80 14.39
CA VAL A 203 -5.01 -1.98 13.16
C VAL A 203 -5.58 -2.79 12.01
N GLN A 204 -6.46 -2.17 11.23
CA GLN A 204 -7.02 -2.76 10.01
C GLN A 204 -6.59 -1.95 8.79
N THR A 205 -5.76 -2.54 7.92
CA THR A 205 -5.39 -1.95 6.63
C THR A 205 -5.70 -2.87 5.45
N PRO A 206 -6.98 -3.24 5.21
CA PRO A 206 -7.35 -4.24 4.21
C PRO A 206 -6.96 -3.87 2.77
N ASN A 207 -6.92 -2.58 2.40
CA ASN A 207 -6.56 -2.17 1.04
C ASN A 207 -5.05 -2.28 0.79
N ILE A 208 -4.23 -1.88 1.77
CA ILE A 208 -2.77 -2.03 1.75
C ILE A 208 -2.40 -3.52 1.86
N ASP A 209 -3.16 -4.31 2.62
CA ASP A 209 -2.99 -5.76 2.71
C ASP A 209 -3.27 -6.42 1.34
N LEU A 210 -4.33 -6.01 0.64
CA LEU A 210 -4.61 -6.46 -0.72
C LEU A 210 -3.49 -6.06 -1.70
N LEU A 211 -2.97 -4.83 -1.59
CA LEU A 211 -1.83 -4.38 -2.38
C LEU A 211 -0.56 -5.20 -2.07
N ALA A 212 -0.38 -5.63 -0.82
CA ALA A 212 0.73 -6.50 -0.42
C ALA A 212 0.55 -7.93 -0.93
N ASP A 213 -0.67 -8.48 -0.91
CA ASP A 213 -1.01 -9.78 -1.50
C ASP A 213 -0.78 -9.80 -3.03
N ASP A 214 -1.10 -8.70 -3.71
CA ASP A 214 -0.88 -8.54 -5.16
C ASP A 214 0.54 -8.02 -5.51
N GLY A 215 1.35 -7.71 -4.51
CA GLY A 215 2.68 -7.13 -4.67
C GLY A 215 3.76 -7.86 -3.89
N VAL A 216 4.86 -7.16 -3.64
CA VAL A 216 5.97 -7.61 -2.80
C VAL A 216 6.03 -6.71 -1.58
N ARG A 217 5.97 -7.30 -0.39
CA ARG A 217 6.15 -6.58 0.88
C ARG A 217 7.61 -6.64 1.32
N TYR A 218 8.20 -5.48 1.59
CA TYR A 218 9.58 -5.39 2.09
C TYR A 218 9.57 -5.09 3.59
N GLN A 219 10.14 -6.00 4.39
CA GLN A 219 10.11 -5.90 5.85
C GLN A 219 11.05 -4.82 6.40
N ARG A 220 12.02 -4.38 5.59
CA ARG A 220 13.17 -3.59 6.02
C ARG A 220 13.52 -2.48 5.04
N ALA A 221 12.59 -1.56 4.80
CA ALA A 221 12.83 -0.35 4.03
C ALA A 221 13.15 0.84 4.93
N TYR A 222 14.11 1.66 4.51
CA TYR A 222 14.64 2.77 5.30
C TYR A 222 14.77 4.06 4.47
N CYS A 223 14.33 5.18 5.05
CA CYS A 223 14.69 6.50 4.53
C CYS A 223 16.12 6.86 4.92
N THR A 224 16.73 7.82 4.22
CA THR A 224 18.12 8.25 4.47
C THR A 224 18.21 9.47 5.40
N GLY A 225 17.08 10.12 5.70
CA GLY A 225 17.01 11.31 6.54
C GLY A 225 15.59 11.48 7.08
N PRO A 226 15.36 11.32 8.40
CA PRO A 226 14.03 11.10 8.98
C PRO A 226 13.20 12.38 9.14
N ALA A 227 13.18 13.28 8.15
CA ALA A 227 12.27 14.42 8.11
C ALA A 227 11.78 14.63 6.69
N CYS A 228 10.52 15.08 6.52
CA CYS A 228 9.84 15.01 5.24
C CYS A 228 10.62 15.69 4.11
N SER A 229 11.10 16.92 4.30
CA SER A 229 11.83 17.60 3.23
C SER A 229 13.22 17.03 2.94
N ILE A 230 13.84 16.43 3.95
CA ILE A 230 15.16 15.81 3.87
C ILE A 230 15.04 14.49 3.08
N SER A 231 14.13 13.61 3.52
CA SER A 231 13.88 12.33 2.84
C SER A 231 13.38 12.53 1.42
N ARG A 232 12.37 13.40 1.20
CA ARG A 232 11.83 13.67 -0.13
C ARG A 232 12.87 14.26 -1.08
N SER A 233 13.81 15.06 -0.57
CA SER A 233 14.94 15.52 -1.38
C SER A 233 15.82 14.37 -1.83
N ALA A 234 16.13 13.42 -0.95
CA ALA A 234 16.91 12.23 -1.30
C ALA A 234 16.15 11.34 -2.30
N MET A 235 14.86 11.10 -2.08
CA MET A 235 13.99 10.32 -2.98
C MET A 235 13.88 10.97 -4.36
N MET A 236 13.65 12.28 -4.43
CA MET A 236 13.43 12.98 -5.70
C MET A 236 14.72 13.32 -6.45
N SER A 237 15.89 13.25 -5.82
CA SER A 237 17.19 13.41 -6.48
C SER A 237 17.89 12.07 -6.77
N GLY A 238 17.52 11.01 -6.06
CA GLY A 238 18.15 9.69 -6.14
C GLY A 238 19.56 9.63 -5.55
N VAL A 239 19.95 10.64 -4.77
CA VAL A 239 21.24 10.73 -4.07
C VAL A 239 21.02 11.07 -2.60
N TYR A 240 22.01 10.83 -1.75
CA TYR A 240 21.94 11.27 -0.36
C TYR A 240 21.75 12.79 -0.27
N GLN A 241 20.85 13.24 0.59
CA GLN A 241 20.58 14.66 0.83
C GLN A 241 21.84 15.46 1.22
N THR A 242 22.80 14.81 1.87
CA THR A 242 24.06 15.41 2.32
C THR A 242 25.04 15.64 1.17
N ARG A 243 24.88 14.94 0.05
CA ARG A 243 25.70 15.10 -1.16
C ARG A 243 25.36 16.39 -1.92
N ILE A 244 24.13 16.88 -1.78
CA ILE A 244 23.58 18.01 -2.56
C ILE A 244 23.12 19.19 -1.69
N ASP A 245 23.59 19.27 -0.44
CA ASP A 245 23.24 20.35 0.49
C ASP A 245 21.73 20.45 0.83
N ALA A 246 21.00 19.35 0.70
CA ALA A 246 19.56 19.25 0.94
C ALA A 246 19.21 18.69 2.34
N HIS A 247 20.18 18.72 3.26
CA HIS A 247 20.16 17.99 4.53
C HIS A 247 19.52 18.75 5.70
N ASP A 248 19.26 20.05 5.56
CA ASP A 248 18.59 20.87 6.57
C ASP A 248 17.08 20.92 6.33
N HIS A 249 16.25 20.56 7.32
CA HIS A 249 14.80 20.52 7.14
C HIS A 249 14.21 21.90 6.77
N ARG A 250 13.53 21.97 5.62
CA ARG A 250 12.90 23.17 5.02
C ARG A 250 13.84 24.35 4.79
N ARG A 251 15.12 24.06 4.59
CA ARG A 251 16.08 25.02 4.05
C ARG A 251 16.24 24.70 2.56
N ILE A 252 15.56 25.46 1.71
CA ILE A 252 15.82 25.39 0.27
C ILE A 252 17.21 26.00 0.04
N GLY A 253 18.18 25.15 -0.26
CA GLY A 253 19.51 25.61 -0.65
C GLY A 253 19.44 26.41 -1.96
N SER A 254 20.44 27.24 -2.23
CA SER A 254 20.63 27.90 -3.53
C SER A 254 21.07 26.94 -4.64
N PHE A 255 21.09 25.63 -4.35
CA PHE A 255 21.60 24.61 -5.23
C PHE A 255 20.51 24.07 -6.16
N THR A 256 20.87 23.97 -7.43
CA THR A 256 20.01 23.43 -8.48
C THR A 256 20.44 22.00 -8.80
N PHE A 257 19.51 21.05 -8.80
CA PHE A 257 19.79 19.64 -9.07
C PHE A 257 18.69 18.99 -9.91
N PRO A 258 18.99 18.04 -10.81
CA PRO A 258 17.98 17.29 -11.53
C PRO A 258 17.13 16.45 -10.58
N ALA A 259 15.81 16.53 -10.76
CA ALA A 259 14.87 15.66 -10.07
C ALA A 259 14.53 14.44 -10.94
N ILE A 260 14.07 13.34 -10.35
CA ILE A 260 13.76 12.09 -11.05
C ILE A 260 12.77 12.30 -12.21
N THR A 261 11.85 13.25 -12.06
CA THR A 261 10.83 13.56 -13.07
C THR A 261 11.43 14.12 -14.36
N GLN A 262 12.61 14.75 -14.31
CA GLN A 262 13.37 15.15 -15.50
C GLN A 262 13.82 13.92 -16.30
N TYR A 263 14.32 12.89 -15.61
CA TYR A 263 14.74 11.63 -16.24
C TYR A 263 13.55 10.89 -16.83
N LEU A 264 12.44 10.84 -16.10
CA LEU A 264 11.20 10.21 -16.56
C LEU A 264 10.60 10.93 -17.77
N ARG A 265 10.58 12.27 -17.77
CA ARG A 265 10.14 13.07 -18.92
C ARG A 265 10.99 12.80 -20.16
N SER A 266 12.30 12.71 -19.99
CA SER A 266 13.22 12.36 -21.09
C SER A 266 12.97 10.96 -21.65
N ALA A 267 12.42 10.06 -20.82
CA ALA A 267 11.97 8.72 -21.21
C ALA A 267 10.53 8.66 -21.75
N GLY A 268 9.86 9.82 -21.91
CA GLY A 268 8.52 9.94 -22.49
C GLY A 268 7.36 9.94 -21.48
N TYR A 269 7.63 9.94 -20.18
CA TYR A 269 6.58 9.95 -19.16
C TYR A 269 5.94 11.34 -19.00
N PHE A 270 4.65 11.35 -18.72
CA PHE A 270 3.97 12.51 -18.13
C PHE A 270 4.03 12.42 -16.60
N SER A 271 4.58 13.44 -15.94
CA SER A 271 4.70 13.45 -14.46
C SER A 271 3.56 14.25 -13.82
N ALA A 272 2.74 13.61 -12.98
CA ALA A 272 1.65 14.23 -12.22
C ALA A 272 1.94 14.23 -10.71
N LYS A 273 1.33 15.18 -9.98
CA LYS A 273 1.37 15.21 -8.51
C LYS A 273 -0.02 15.37 -7.91
N GLY A 274 -0.26 14.77 -6.75
CA GLY A 274 -1.50 14.97 -5.98
C GLY A 274 -2.64 14.07 -6.47
N CYS A 275 -3.10 14.23 -7.70
CA CYS A 275 -4.11 13.38 -8.36
C CYS A 275 -5.38 13.17 -7.50
N GLY A 276 -5.93 14.27 -7.00
CA GLY A 276 -7.05 14.27 -6.05
C GLY A 276 -6.64 14.39 -4.57
N TYR A 277 -5.35 14.22 -4.26
CA TYR A 277 -4.79 14.34 -2.91
C TYR A 277 -3.74 15.47 -2.84
N SER A 278 -3.03 15.55 -1.71
CA SER A 278 -2.00 16.56 -1.50
C SER A 278 -0.89 16.46 -2.56
N GLY A 279 -0.65 17.55 -3.28
CA GLY A 279 0.48 17.71 -4.20
C GLY A 279 1.75 18.23 -3.51
N LYS A 280 1.91 17.98 -2.21
CA LYS A 280 3.07 18.43 -1.43
C LYS A 280 4.34 17.74 -1.90
N THR A 281 5.34 18.55 -2.23
CA THR A 281 6.65 18.08 -2.68
C THR A 281 7.69 18.19 -1.56
N ASP A 282 7.74 19.33 -0.87
CA ASP A 282 8.61 19.62 0.28
C ASP A 282 10.07 19.25 -0.05
N LEU A 283 10.71 19.94 -1.01
CA LEU A 283 12.10 19.70 -1.40
C LEU A 283 13.03 20.79 -0.87
N ASN A 284 14.26 20.43 -0.53
CA ASN A 284 15.31 21.32 -0.05
C ASN A 284 16.30 21.75 -1.16
N PHE A 285 16.04 21.39 -2.41
CA PHE A 285 16.83 21.82 -3.56
C PHE A 285 15.93 22.45 -4.63
N THR A 286 16.51 23.25 -5.50
CA THR A 286 15.80 23.82 -6.65
C THR A 286 15.86 22.81 -7.81
N PRO A 287 14.72 22.31 -8.33
CA PRO A 287 14.73 21.42 -9.48
C PRO A 287 15.31 22.12 -10.71
N ALA A 288 16.18 21.43 -11.46
CA ALA A 288 16.78 21.97 -12.70
C ALA A 288 15.76 22.26 -13.81
N GLU A 289 14.62 21.58 -13.77
CA GLU A 289 13.50 21.74 -14.69
C GLU A 289 12.17 21.77 -13.94
N LYS A 290 11.07 21.98 -14.67
CA LYS A 290 9.72 21.84 -14.13
C LYS A 290 9.56 20.47 -13.44
N LEU A 291 9.19 20.48 -12.17
CA LEU A 291 9.15 19.26 -11.36
C LEU A 291 8.02 18.30 -11.78
N PHE A 292 6.84 18.80 -12.13
CA PHE A 292 5.71 17.99 -12.60
C PHE A 292 5.02 18.67 -13.79
N ASP A 293 4.43 17.89 -14.68
CA ASP A 293 3.75 18.36 -15.88
C ASP A 293 2.31 18.80 -15.57
N GLY A 294 1.58 18.09 -14.70
CA GLY A 294 0.22 18.39 -14.26
C GLY A 294 -0.08 18.02 -12.80
N ASN A 295 -1.32 18.19 -12.36
CA ASN A 295 -1.78 17.83 -11.02
C ASN A 295 -2.65 16.55 -11.00
N ASP A 296 -2.95 16.00 -12.18
CA ASP A 296 -3.64 14.73 -12.31
C ASP A 296 -3.11 13.97 -13.52
N TRP A 297 -3.01 12.64 -13.43
CA TRP A 297 -2.58 11.82 -14.57
C TRP A 297 -3.61 11.80 -15.70
N ALA A 298 -4.87 12.18 -15.44
CA ALA A 298 -5.89 12.36 -16.47
C ALA A 298 -5.57 13.52 -17.44
N GLU A 299 -4.65 14.43 -17.07
CA GLU A 299 -4.15 15.46 -17.97
C GLU A 299 -3.14 14.93 -19.01
N ALA A 300 -2.68 13.68 -18.86
CA ALA A 300 -1.77 13.06 -19.80
C ALA A 300 -2.45 12.71 -21.13
N ASP A 301 -1.68 12.74 -22.21
CA ASP A 301 -2.06 12.06 -23.45
C ASP A 301 -2.29 10.56 -23.13
N PRO A 302 -3.43 9.96 -23.53
CA PRO A 302 -3.74 8.55 -23.29
C PRO A 302 -2.68 7.58 -23.78
N GLU A 303 -1.82 7.94 -24.73
CA GLU A 303 -0.75 7.04 -25.20
C GLU A 303 0.54 7.14 -24.36
N LYS A 304 0.68 8.15 -23.49
CA LYS A 304 1.87 8.34 -22.67
C LYS A 304 1.80 7.55 -21.36
N PRO A 305 2.91 6.90 -20.95
CA PRO A 305 3.00 6.37 -19.60
C PRO A 305 3.05 7.53 -18.59
N VAL A 306 2.45 7.32 -17.42
CA VAL A 306 2.40 8.36 -16.37
C VAL A 306 3.28 8.00 -15.18
N PHE A 307 3.91 9.01 -14.60
CA PHE A 307 4.49 8.95 -13.28
C PHE A 307 3.65 9.81 -12.35
N ALA A 308 2.94 9.22 -11.40
CA ALA A 308 2.10 9.96 -10.47
C ALA A 308 2.66 9.89 -9.05
N GLN A 309 3.00 11.04 -8.47
CA GLN A 309 3.33 11.13 -7.05
C GLN A 309 2.11 11.61 -6.26
N ILE A 310 1.57 10.74 -5.41
CA ILE A 310 0.41 11.01 -4.56
C ILE A 310 0.90 11.10 -3.12
N THR A 311 0.62 12.20 -2.41
CA THR A 311 1.00 12.32 -0.99
C THR A 311 -0.22 12.25 -0.08
N LEU A 312 -0.19 11.33 0.89
CA LEU A 312 -1.22 11.13 1.91
C LEU A 312 -0.75 11.73 3.24
N ALA A 313 -1.45 12.75 3.72
CA ALA A 313 -1.01 13.59 4.84
C ALA A 313 -1.68 13.25 6.18
N ALA A 314 -2.54 12.24 6.24
CA ALA A 314 -3.38 11.98 7.41
C ALA A 314 -2.56 11.69 8.68
N THR A 315 -1.53 10.86 8.56
CA THR A 315 -0.58 10.50 9.63
C THR A 315 0.43 11.61 9.97
N HIS A 316 0.47 12.71 9.23
CA HIS A 316 1.28 13.87 9.59
C HIS A 316 0.61 14.70 10.67
N ARG A 317 1.31 14.90 11.79
CA ARG A 317 0.77 15.69 12.91
C ARG A 317 0.98 17.18 12.67
N MET A 318 -0.03 17.87 12.12
CA MET A 318 -0.03 19.33 11.87
C MET A 318 -0.81 20.16 12.89
N ASP A 319 -1.82 19.59 13.55
CA ASP A 319 -2.62 20.30 14.53
C ASP A 319 -2.01 20.18 15.93
N THR A 320 -1.71 21.32 16.57
CA THR A 320 -1.19 21.38 17.95
C THR A 320 -2.20 20.90 18.98
N ARG A 321 -3.48 20.78 18.61
CA ARG A 321 -4.56 20.31 19.50
C ARG A 321 -5.13 18.94 19.13
N GLY A 322 -4.64 18.30 18.06
CA GLY A 322 -5.09 16.96 17.65
C GLY A 322 -6.52 16.87 17.11
N LYS A 323 -7.23 18.00 16.90
CA LYS A 323 -8.66 17.99 16.55
C LYS A 323 -8.95 17.24 15.27
N LYS A 324 -8.09 17.39 14.26
CA LYS A 324 -8.24 16.66 12.98
C LYS A 324 -8.17 15.15 13.15
N TRP A 325 -7.32 14.67 14.04
CA TRP A 325 -7.19 13.24 14.29
C TRP A 325 -8.33 12.72 15.16
N ASP A 326 -8.74 13.50 16.17
CA ASP A 326 -9.96 13.22 16.94
C ASP A 326 -11.20 13.19 16.03
N GLU A 327 -11.31 14.09 15.04
CA GLU A 327 -12.40 14.08 14.04
C GLU A 327 -12.44 12.78 13.23
N ILE A 328 -11.28 12.27 12.79
CA ILE A 328 -11.19 10.99 12.07
C ILE A 328 -11.59 9.83 12.99
N ARG A 329 -11.10 9.82 14.23
CA ARG A 329 -11.47 8.80 15.22
C ARG A 329 -12.96 8.83 15.54
N ASP A 330 -13.53 10.01 15.76
CA ASP A 330 -14.95 10.20 16.11
C ASP A 330 -15.89 9.79 14.96
N GLN A 331 -15.40 9.85 13.72
CA GLN A 331 -16.13 9.37 12.53
C GLN A 331 -15.94 7.87 12.29
N SER A 332 -14.91 7.24 12.87
CA SER A 332 -14.68 5.81 12.75
C SER A 332 -15.76 5.02 13.50
N LYS A 333 -16.28 3.98 12.85
CA LYS A 333 -17.24 3.05 13.47
C LYS A 333 -16.55 1.99 14.32
N ASP A 334 -15.26 1.78 14.09
CA ASP A 334 -14.44 0.76 14.74
C ASP A 334 -13.02 1.31 14.96
N PRO A 335 -12.86 2.36 15.78
CA PRO A 335 -11.55 2.95 16.02
C PRO A 335 -10.66 1.98 16.80
N VAL A 336 -9.35 2.08 16.60
CA VAL A 336 -8.36 1.21 17.24
C VAL A 336 -8.56 1.22 18.77
N PRO A 337 -8.81 0.05 19.39
CA PRO A 337 -8.99 -0.04 20.84
C PRO A 337 -7.73 0.34 21.60
N LEU A 338 -7.89 1.06 22.71
CA LEU A 338 -6.74 1.48 23.53
C LEU A 338 -5.99 0.29 24.16
N ASP A 339 -6.70 -0.82 24.40
CA ASP A 339 -6.13 -2.02 25.00
C ASP A 339 -5.26 -2.82 24.01
N ASP A 340 -5.49 -2.66 22.70
CA ASP A 340 -4.74 -3.34 21.64
C ASP A 340 -3.42 -2.62 21.30
N VAL A 341 -3.27 -1.38 21.73
CA VAL A 341 -2.05 -0.57 21.53
C VAL A 341 -0.83 -1.24 22.15
N ARG A 342 0.22 -1.42 21.34
CA ARG A 342 1.57 -1.80 21.79
C ARG A 342 2.49 -0.60 21.89
N LEU A 343 2.78 -0.16 23.12
CA LEU A 343 3.73 0.92 23.37
C LEU A 343 5.16 0.40 23.47
N PRO A 344 6.14 1.06 22.83
CA PRO A 344 7.55 0.87 23.14
C PRO A 344 7.85 1.06 24.64
N PRO A 345 8.80 0.29 25.23
CA PRO A 345 9.07 0.32 26.67
C PRO A 345 9.62 1.66 27.19
N TYR A 346 10.10 2.53 26.30
CA TYR A 346 10.50 3.90 26.62
C TYR A 346 9.35 4.91 26.65
N PHE A 347 8.10 4.46 26.47
CA PHE A 347 6.90 5.26 26.74
C PHE A 347 6.17 4.75 28.00
N PRO A 348 5.59 5.65 28.81
CA PRO A 348 4.82 5.26 29.98
C PRO A 348 3.46 4.71 29.56
N ASP A 349 3.09 3.59 30.16
CA ASP A 349 1.81 2.95 29.93
C ASP A 349 0.72 3.61 30.77
N VAL A 350 0.22 4.76 30.29
CA VAL A 350 -0.88 5.52 30.88
C VAL A 350 -1.96 5.80 29.84
N PRO A 351 -3.23 5.99 30.23
CA PRO A 351 -4.35 6.15 29.28
C PRO A 351 -4.13 7.24 28.23
N GLU A 352 -3.51 8.36 28.59
CA GLU A 352 -3.25 9.47 27.68
C GLU A 352 -2.21 9.14 26.60
N VAL A 353 -1.21 8.31 26.93
CA VAL A 353 -0.20 7.85 25.97
C VAL A 353 -0.76 6.77 25.06
N ARG A 354 -1.54 5.82 25.61
CA ARG A 354 -2.28 4.84 24.81
C ARG A 354 -3.23 5.52 23.83
N ARG A 355 -3.96 6.54 24.28
CA ARG A 355 -4.83 7.34 23.40
C ARG A 355 -4.03 8.03 22.29
N ASP A 356 -2.91 8.68 22.63
CA ASP A 356 -2.08 9.37 21.64
C ASP A 356 -1.62 8.43 20.51
N TRP A 357 -1.29 7.19 20.87
CA TRP A 357 -0.91 6.14 19.92
C TRP A 357 -2.10 5.58 19.15
N ALA A 358 -3.21 5.23 19.81
CA ALA A 358 -4.40 4.71 19.13
C ALA A 358 -4.94 5.69 18.09
N VAL A 359 -4.96 6.98 18.42
CA VAL A 359 -5.40 8.03 17.49
C VAL A 359 -4.48 8.14 16.27
N TYR A 360 -3.17 7.89 16.43
CA TYR A 360 -2.24 7.75 15.30
C TYR A 360 -2.58 6.53 14.44
N LEU A 361 -2.86 5.39 15.06
CA LEU A 361 -3.23 4.17 14.35
C LEU A 361 -4.55 4.34 13.58
N ASP A 362 -5.54 5.07 14.12
CA ASP A 362 -6.75 5.43 13.36
C ASP A 362 -6.43 6.22 12.08
N GLN A 363 -5.36 7.04 12.10
CA GLN A 363 -4.94 7.76 10.89
C GLN A 363 -4.34 6.80 9.86
N ILE A 364 -3.70 5.72 10.29
CA ILE A 364 -3.19 4.68 9.40
C ILE A 364 -4.35 3.95 8.72
N GLU A 365 -5.42 3.60 9.46
CA GLU A 365 -6.64 3.02 8.86
C GLU A 365 -7.32 3.98 7.89
N TYR A 366 -7.27 5.29 8.17
CA TYR A 366 -7.75 6.29 7.22
C TYR A 366 -6.85 6.38 5.97
N VAL A 367 -5.52 6.31 6.12
CA VAL A 367 -4.59 6.20 4.98
C VAL A 367 -4.93 4.97 4.13
N ASP A 368 -5.24 3.83 4.75
CA ASP A 368 -5.67 2.62 4.03
C ASP A 368 -6.92 2.86 3.18
N THR A 369 -7.92 3.56 3.72
CA THR A 369 -9.12 3.96 2.96
C THR A 369 -8.73 4.80 1.73
N GLN A 370 -7.83 5.77 1.89
CA GLN A 370 -7.33 6.58 0.79
C GLN A 370 -6.56 5.76 -0.25
N VAL A 371 -5.78 4.75 0.18
CA VAL A 371 -5.14 3.82 -0.75
C VAL A 371 -6.20 3.06 -1.54
N GLY A 372 -7.23 2.52 -0.88
CA GLY A 372 -8.34 1.83 -1.54
C GLY A 372 -9.03 2.67 -2.63
N GLU A 373 -9.28 3.95 -2.36
CA GLU A 373 -9.82 4.90 -3.36
C GLU A 373 -8.91 5.08 -4.58
N ILE A 374 -7.59 5.18 -4.36
CA ILE A 374 -6.60 5.30 -5.44
C ILE A 374 -6.56 4.02 -6.28
N LEU A 375 -6.53 2.85 -5.63
CA LEU A 375 -6.51 1.55 -6.33
C LEU A 375 -7.79 1.36 -7.14
N ALA A 376 -8.96 1.63 -6.56
CA ALA A 376 -10.25 1.55 -7.25
C ALA A 376 -10.32 2.50 -8.45
N ARG A 377 -9.73 3.70 -8.35
CA ARG A 377 -9.62 4.62 -9.48
C ARG A 377 -8.75 4.02 -10.59
N LEU A 378 -7.57 3.49 -10.27
CA LEU A 378 -6.68 2.84 -11.25
C LEU A 378 -7.36 1.65 -11.94
N GLU A 379 -8.13 0.85 -11.20
CA GLU A 379 -8.90 -0.28 -11.74
C GLU A 379 -10.01 0.22 -12.69
N SER A 380 -10.80 1.20 -12.26
CA SER A 380 -11.90 1.77 -13.06
C SER A 380 -11.42 2.43 -14.36
N GLU A 381 -10.20 2.93 -14.36
CA GLU A 381 -9.54 3.55 -15.52
C GLU A 381 -8.71 2.54 -16.35
N GLY A 382 -8.71 1.24 -16.00
CA GLY A 382 -7.98 0.19 -16.72
C GLY A 382 -6.45 0.28 -16.60
N ARG A 383 -5.92 1.04 -15.64
CA ARG A 383 -4.48 1.31 -15.46
C ARG A 383 -3.79 0.37 -14.46
N TYR A 384 -4.55 -0.28 -13.59
CA TYR A 384 -4.01 -1.06 -12.46
C TYR A 384 -3.04 -2.19 -12.90
N ASP A 385 -3.45 -3.04 -13.84
CA ASP A 385 -2.71 -4.26 -14.22
C ASP A 385 -1.31 -3.97 -14.77
N ASN A 386 -1.19 -2.93 -15.59
CA ASN A 386 0.07 -2.52 -16.20
C ASN A 386 0.87 -1.52 -15.34
N ALA A 387 0.33 -1.06 -14.20
CA ALA A 387 1.03 -0.13 -13.33
C ALA A 387 2.04 -0.84 -12.40
N MET A 388 3.18 -0.19 -12.18
CA MET A 388 3.99 -0.37 -10.99
C MET A 388 3.42 0.54 -9.90
N ILE A 389 2.92 -0.05 -8.81
CA ILE A 389 2.32 0.72 -7.69
C ILE A 389 3.23 0.58 -6.49
N ILE A 390 3.69 1.71 -5.96
CA ILE A 390 4.61 1.80 -4.83
C ILE A 390 3.86 2.47 -3.68
N PHE A 391 3.62 1.74 -2.60
CA PHE A 391 3.18 2.33 -1.34
C PHE A 391 4.36 2.39 -0.37
N CYS A 392 4.66 3.59 0.15
CA CYS A 392 5.73 3.76 1.13
C CYS A 392 5.54 5.00 2.01
N GLY A 393 6.32 5.08 3.08
CA GLY A 393 6.46 6.29 3.91
C GLY A 393 7.61 7.21 3.45
N ASP A 394 7.52 8.51 3.72
CA ASP A 394 8.66 9.42 3.54
C ASP A 394 9.69 9.30 4.66
N ASN A 395 9.22 9.26 5.91
CA ASN A 395 10.00 8.97 7.10
C ASN A 395 9.13 8.24 8.12
N GLY A 396 9.76 7.69 9.16
CA GLY A 396 9.09 6.97 10.22
C GLY A 396 8.12 7.84 11.04
N ARG A 397 7.46 7.17 12.00
CA ARG A 397 6.30 7.68 12.76
C ARG A 397 6.52 9.06 13.40
N CYS A 398 5.45 9.82 13.59
CA CYS A 398 5.56 11.19 14.14
C CYS A 398 5.93 11.27 15.63
N HIS A 399 5.85 10.17 16.39
CA HIS A 399 6.11 10.12 17.84
C HIS A 399 7.57 10.40 18.22
N LEU A 400 7.83 10.56 19.53
CA LEU A 400 9.20 10.72 20.06
C LEU A 400 10.11 9.56 19.61
N ARG A 401 11.40 9.83 19.39
CA ARG A 401 12.37 8.92 18.74
C ARG A 401 12.02 8.47 17.31
N GLY A 402 10.87 8.84 16.77
CA GLY A 402 10.49 8.65 15.37
C GLY A 402 11.09 9.73 14.49
N LYS A 403 10.25 10.42 13.70
CA LYS A 403 10.63 11.59 12.89
C LYS A 403 11.65 12.50 13.59
N ASN A 404 12.65 12.94 12.83
CA ASN A 404 13.86 13.66 13.22
C ASN A 404 14.91 12.84 13.98
N TRP A 405 14.80 11.52 14.09
CA TRP A 405 15.80 10.69 14.77
C TRP A 405 16.24 9.49 13.96
N LEU A 406 17.53 9.13 14.06
CA LEU A 406 18.15 8.03 13.29
C LEU A 406 17.94 6.64 13.93
N TYR A 407 16.95 6.52 14.82
CA TYR A 407 16.49 5.26 15.41
C TYR A 407 15.56 4.52 14.43
N GLU A 408 15.32 3.22 14.65
CA GLU A 408 14.38 2.41 13.84
C GLU A 408 13.02 3.09 13.67
N PRO A 409 12.38 3.66 14.71
CA PRO A 409 11.09 4.33 14.57
C PRO A 409 11.09 5.54 13.63
N GLY A 410 12.24 6.16 13.37
CA GLY A 410 12.38 7.34 12.52
C GLY A 410 12.86 7.04 11.11
N LEU A 411 13.68 5.99 10.94
CA LEU A 411 14.22 5.59 9.64
C LEU A 411 13.37 4.56 8.91
N LYS A 412 12.78 3.60 9.64
CA LYS A 412 12.06 2.49 9.03
C LYS A 412 10.70 2.95 8.52
N VAL A 413 10.43 2.66 7.26
CA VAL A 413 9.19 3.01 6.55
C VAL A 413 8.55 1.75 5.97
N PRO A 414 7.22 1.73 5.79
CA PRO A 414 6.59 0.65 5.04
C PRO A 414 7.00 0.73 3.57
N LEU A 415 7.06 -0.42 2.90
CA LEU A 415 7.30 -0.51 1.47
C LEU A 415 6.58 -1.74 0.90
N VAL A 416 5.60 -1.48 0.05
CA VAL A 416 4.93 -2.48 -0.79
C VAL A 416 5.06 -2.05 -2.24
N ILE A 417 5.49 -2.99 -3.11
CA ILE A 417 5.61 -2.74 -4.54
C ILE A 417 4.81 -3.79 -5.31
N LYS A 418 3.73 -3.37 -5.96
CA LYS A 418 3.05 -4.17 -6.97
C LYS A 418 3.75 -3.96 -8.30
N TRP A 419 4.21 -5.04 -8.92
CA TRP A 419 4.90 -4.98 -10.20
C TRP A 419 3.92 -5.11 -11.39
N PRO A 420 4.23 -4.53 -12.56
CA PRO A 420 3.44 -4.77 -13.76
C PRO A 420 3.33 -6.27 -14.05
N GLY A 421 2.11 -6.75 -14.35
CA GLY A 421 1.85 -8.16 -14.62
C GLY A 421 1.99 -9.12 -13.42
N GLY A 422 1.99 -8.63 -12.18
CA GLY A 422 1.94 -9.48 -10.97
C GLY A 422 3.23 -10.25 -10.67
N LYS A 423 4.39 -9.72 -11.09
CA LYS A 423 5.69 -10.35 -10.80
C LYS A 423 5.88 -10.44 -9.27
N ARG A 424 6.06 -11.67 -8.76
CA ARG A 424 6.34 -11.97 -7.35
C ARG A 424 5.23 -11.57 -6.36
N SER A 425 3.98 -11.50 -6.81
CA SER A 425 2.83 -11.22 -5.94
C SER A 425 2.79 -12.17 -4.74
N GLY A 426 2.59 -11.61 -3.55
CA GLY A 426 2.57 -12.32 -2.26
C GLY A 426 3.93 -12.53 -1.61
N ASP A 427 5.04 -12.19 -2.28
CA ASP A 427 6.38 -12.34 -1.69
C ASP A 427 6.61 -11.39 -0.51
N VAL A 428 7.30 -11.90 0.51
CA VAL A 428 7.81 -11.10 1.63
C VAL A 428 9.34 -11.10 1.58
N VAL A 429 9.95 -9.92 1.45
CA VAL A 429 11.40 -9.73 1.37
C VAL A 429 11.93 -9.18 2.68
N ASP A 430 12.84 -9.91 3.31
CA ASP A 430 13.53 -9.49 4.55
C ASP A 430 14.87 -8.78 4.30
N GLY A 431 15.31 -8.66 3.04
CA GLY A 431 16.50 -7.87 2.69
C GLY A 431 16.30 -6.38 2.98
N MET A 432 17.37 -5.68 3.36
CA MET A 432 17.32 -4.22 3.55
C MET A 432 17.12 -3.51 2.21
N VAL A 433 16.35 -2.43 2.23
CA VAL A 433 16.10 -1.53 1.09
C VAL A 433 16.26 -0.09 1.56
N SER A 434 16.96 0.73 0.80
CA SER A 434 16.96 2.18 0.96
C SER A 434 15.89 2.80 0.05
N MET A 435 15.27 3.91 0.47
CA MET A 435 14.38 4.66 -0.42
C MET A 435 15.11 5.19 -1.68
N LEU A 436 16.44 5.28 -1.66
CA LEU A 436 17.23 5.55 -2.86
C LEU A 436 17.20 4.39 -3.88
N ASP A 437 17.06 3.14 -3.40
CA ASP A 437 16.89 1.97 -4.27
C ASP A 437 15.54 2.01 -4.98
N VAL A 438 14.49 2.47 -4.28
CA VAL A 438 13.17 2.69 -4.88
C VAL A 438 13.26 3.73 -6.00
N THR A 439 13.98 4.83 -5.77
CA THR A 439 14.24 5.83 -6.83
C THR A 439 14.99 5.22 -8.02
N ALA A 440 16.08 4.48 -7.78
CA ALA A 440 16.83 3.82 -8.85
C ALA A 440 15.96 2.81 -9.63
N THR A 441 15.07 2.11 -8.93
CA THR A 441 14.10 1.18 -9.52
C THR A 441 13.10 1.89 -10.42
N VAL A 442 12.56 3.04 -10.00
CA VAL A 442 11.65 3.86 -10.83
C VAL A 442 12.34 4.30 -12.12
N VAL A 443 13.59 4.77 -12.05
CA VAL A 443 14.37 5.18 -13.22
C VAL A 443 14.61 4.01 -14.17
N ASP A 444 14.94 2.84 -13.62
CA ASP A 444 15.21 1.62 -14.39
C ASP A 444 13.95 1.04 -15.06
N VAL A 445 12.84 0.93 -14.34
CA VAL A 445 11.53 0.48 -14.88
C VAL A 445 11.03 1.44 -15.98
N ALA A 446 11.30 2.74 -15.84
CA ALA A 446 11.00 3.73 -16.86
C ALA A 446 11.88 3.63 -18.12
N ASN A 447 12.96 2.85 -18.05
CA ASN A 447 14.05 2.84 -19.02
C ASN A 447 14.56 4.28 -19.27
N ALA A 448 14.75 5.03 -18.18
CA ALA A 448 15.26 6.38 -18.18
C ALA A 448 16.77 6.40 -17.94
N THR A 449 17.46 7.39 -18.51
CA THR A 449 18.90 7.59 -18.28
C THR A 449 19.10 8.76 -17.33
N PRO A 450 19.57 8.53 -16.09
CA PRO A 450 19.84 9.62 -15.16
C PRO A 450 21.07 10.40 -15.63
N THR A 451 21.04 11.72 -15.51
CA THR A 451 22.20 12.58 -15.82
C THR A 451 23.26 12.55 -14.72
N GLU A 452 22.86 12.10 -13.53
CA GLU A 452 23.72 11.99 -12.34
C GLU A 452 23.83 10.52 -11.91
N LYS A 453 24.97 10.17 -11.32
CA LYS A 453 25.12 8.85 -10.71
C LYS A 453 24.27 8.77 -9.44
N LEU A 454 23.20 7.97 -9.50
CA LEU A 454 22.34 7.64 -8.38
C LEU A 454 23.12 6.85 -7.31
N ASP A 455 22.77 7.06 -6.05
CA ASP A 455 23.39 6.36 -4.91
C ASP A 455 22.66 5.05 -4.53
N GLY A 456 21.45 4.86 -5.08
CA GLY A 456 20.66 3.63 -4.94
C GLY A 456 20.96 2.57 -6.00
N GLN A 457 20.42 1.37 -5.81
CA GLN A 457 20.51 0.23 -6.72
C GLN A 457 19.09 -0.23 -7.08
N SER A 458 18.85 -0.57 -8.35
CA SER A 458 17.53 -1.02 -8.80
C SER A 458 17.17 -2.39 -8.21
N LEU A 459 15.92 -2.52 -7.72
CA LEU A 459 15.33 -3.76 -7.20
C LEU A 459 14.93 -4.75 -8.30
N THR A 460 14.99 -4.35 -9.58
CA THR A 460 14.78 -5.25 -10.73
C THR A 460 15.94 -6.24 -10.91
N ASN A 461 17.11 -5.93 -10.34
CA ASN A 461 18.29 -6.77 -10.42
C ASN A 461 18.06 -8.04 -9.60
N ASP A 462 18.07 -9.20 -10.26
CA ASP A 462 17.88 -10.51 -9.60
C ASP A 462 18.94 -10.83 -8.54
N ARG A 463 20.06 -10.10 -8.51
CA ARG A 463 21.11 -10.19 -7.49
C ARG A 463 21.11 -9.03 -6.50
N PHE A 464 20.02 -8.26 -6.41
CA PHE A 464 19.93 -7.14 -5.49
C PHE A 464 20.18 -7.60 -4.05
N THR A 465 21.18 -6.98 -3.41
CA THR A 465 21.47 -7.14 -1.99
C THR A 465 21.94 -5.81 -1.43
N ARG A 466 21.49 -5.46 -0.22
CA ARG A 466 21.98 -4.29 0.50
C ARG A 466 22.50 -4.71 1.87
N GLU A 467 23.79 -4.50 2.06
CA GLU A 467 24.47 -4.84 3.30
C GLU A 467 24.46 -3.71 4.33
N LEU A 468 24.39 -2.46 3.88
CA LEU A 468 24.46 -1.27 4.73
C LEU A 468 23.37 -0.25 4.39
N ILE A 469 22.82 0.36 5.43
CA ILE A 469 21.95 1.53 5.40
C ILE A 469 22.68 2.66 6.10
N PHE A 470 22.88 3.77 5.39
CA PHE A 470 23.41 5.00 5.96
C PHE A 470 22.29 6.04 6.07
N ALA A 471 22.33 6.85 7.13
CA ALA A 471 21.39 7.94 7.28
C ALA A 471 22.02 9.14 8.00
N ALA A 472 21.48 10.32 7.72
CA ALA A 472 21.99 11.59 8.21
C ALA A 472 20.85 12.54 8.59
N ARG A 473 21.09 13.32 9.65
CA ARG A 473 20.23 14.42 10.09
C ARG A 473 21.11 15.56 10.54
N ASP A 474 20.88 16.77 10.03
CA ASP A 474 21.60 17.97 10.47
C ASP A 474 20.66 18.92 11.22
N ALA A 475 19.84 19.71 10.54
CA ALA A 475 18.82 20.55 11.18
C ALA A 475 17.44 19.87 11.29
N GLY A 476 16.96 19.69 12.52
CA GLY A 476 15.59 19.29 12.84
C GLY A 476 14.71 20.51 13.14
N GLY A 477 14.31 21.25 12.10
CA GLY A 477 13.70 22.56 12.27
C GLY A 477 14.77 23.61 12.61
N GLU A 478 14.60 24.31 13.72
CA GLU A 478 15.54 25.35 14.16
C GLU A 478 16.80 24.80 14.87
N VAL A 479 16.83 23.50 15.16
CA VAL A 479 17.89 22.87 15.96
C VAL A 479 18.88 22.15 15.05
N LYS A 480 20.14 22.62 15.00
CA LYS A 480 21.26 21.96 14.33
C LYS A 480 21.92 20.94 15.28
N ASP A 481 21.85 19.66 14.92
CA ASP A 481 22.17 18.54 15.83
C ASP A 481 23.18 17.53 15.23
N HIS A 482 23.48 17.62 13.93
CA HIS A 482 24.46 16.83 13.18
C HIS A 482 24.66 15.39 13.69
N ILE A 483 23.89 14.45 13.14
CA ILE A 483 23.88 13.04 13.53
C ILE A 483 24.08 12.18 12.28
N ARG A 484 24.87 11.12 12.39
CA ARG A 484 25.09 10.13 11.33
C ARG A 484 24.88 8.71 11.85
N SER A 485 24.42 7.80 11.00
CA SER A 485 24.25 6.40 11.39
C SER A 485 24.58 5.44 10.26
N VAL A 486 24.98 4.23 10.64
CA VAL A 486 25.13 3.07 9.76
C VAL A 486 24.47 1.86 10.41
N CYS A 487 23.72 1.09 9.63
CA CYS A 487 23.09 -0.17 10.04
C CYS A 487 23.44 -1.28 9.05
N ASN A 488 23.86 -2.43 9.56
CA ASN A 488 24.21 -3.60 8.73
C ASN A 488 23.17 -4.73 8.77
N GLY A 489 21.98 -4.44 9.26
CA GLY A 489 20.91 -5.41 9.39
C GLY A 489 20.74 -6.01 10.79
N ARG A 490 21.78 -5.99 11.61
CA ARG A 490 21.69 -6.38 13.03
C ARG A 490 22.22 -5.30 13.94
N TRP A 491 23.39 -4.76 13.61
CA TRP A 491 24.06 -3.75 14.40
C TRP A 491 23.80 -2.39 13.80
N LYS A 492 23.47 -1.42 14.65
CA LYS A 492 23.37 -0.02 14.28
C LYS A 492 24.31 0.81 15.12
N TYR A 493 25.10 1.64 14.47
CA TYR A 493 25.93 2.66 15.09
C TYR A 493 25.38 4.05 14.77
N ILE A 494 25.30 4.92 15.76
CA ILE A 494 24.89 6.32 15.62
C ILE A 494 25.98 7.19 16.26
N ARG A 495 26.34 8.27 15.57
CA ARG A 495 27.29 9.28 16.06
C ARG A 495 26.60 10.62 16.19
N ASN A 496 26.66 11.21 17.38
CA ASN A 496 26.14 12.53 17.71
C ASN A 496 27.31 13.52 17.75
N TYR A 497 27.34 14.48 16.82
CA TYR A 497 28.40 15.49 16.79
C TYR A 497 28.10 16.72 17.68
N VAL A 498 26.86 16.81 18.20
CA VAL A 498 26.40 17.85 19.13
C VAL A 498 25.72 17.17 20.34
N PRO A 499 26.46 16.40 21.17
CA PRO A 499 25.91 15.61 22.26
C PRO A 499 25.32 16.46 23.41
N GLU A 500 25.64 17.74 23.49
CA GLU A 500 25.09 18.67 24.49
C GLU A 500 23.61 19.02 24.28
N LEU A 501 23.05 18.72 23.09
CA LEU A 501 21.62 18.92 22.81
C LEU A 501 20.80 17.70 23.23
N GLY A 502 19.63 17.95 23.83
CA GLY A 502 18.70 16.91 24.23
C GLY A 502 17.78 16.39 23.11
N TYR A 503 16.94 15.40 23.45
CA TYR A 503 16.05 14.75 22.47
C TYR A 503 14.78 15.55 22.11
N THR A 504 14.48 16.63 22.85
CA THR A 504 13.19 17.32 22.73
C THR A 504 13.29 18.82 22.50
N GLU A 505 14.44 19.28 22.00
CA GLU A 505 14.74 20.72 21.89
C GLU A 505 13.95 21.43 20.78
N SER A 506 13.57 20.73 19.71
CA SER A 506 12.90 21.37 18.56
C SER A 506 11.49 21.85 18.88
N LYS A 507 11.12 23.01 18.33
CA LYS A 507 9.77 23.60 18.43
C LYS A 507 8.72 22.60 17.98
N TYR A 508 8.96 21.88 16.88
CA TYR A 508 8.05 20.85 16.42
C TYR A 508 7.78 19.79 17.49
N THR A 509 8.83 19.30 18.15
CA THR A 509 8.69 18.33 19.24
C THR A 509 7.97 18.90 20.46
N ARG A 510 8.20 20.18 20.78
CA ARG A 510 7.54 20.84 21.93
C ARG A 510 6.06 21.12 21.70
N GLU A 511 5.68 21.46 20.47
CA GLU A 511 4.33 21.94 20.14
C GLU A 511 3.41 20.86 19.56
N HIS A 512 3.96 19.85 18.86
CA HIS A 512 3.16 18.87 18.12
C HIS A 512 3.24 17.44 18.66
N ARG A 513 4.01 17.17 19.73
CA ARG A 513 4.09 15.82 20.34
C ARG A 513 3.51 15.85 21.76
N PRO A 514 2.19 15.63 21.93
CA PRO A 514 1.56 15.73 23.24
C PRO A 514 2.12 14.73 24.26
N MET A 515 2.55 13.55 23.80
CA MET A 515 3.27 12.55 24.61
C MET A 515 4.43 13.15 25.41
N ARG A 516 5.18 14.09 24.85
CA ARG A 516 6.26 14.80 25.57
C ARG A 516 5.73 15.49 26.82
N ASN A 517 4.62 16.21 26.71
CA ASN A 517 4.06 16.98 27.82
C ASN A 517 3.45 16.07 28.89
N ILE A 518 2.89 14.92 28.50
CA ILE A 518 2.45 13.88 29.42
C ILE A 518 3.65 13.34 30.22
N MET A 519 4.73 12.96 29.52
CA MET A 519 5.95 12.46 30.16
C MET A 519 6.60 13.51 31.09
N LEU A 520 6.61 14.79 30.74
CA LEU A 520 7.12 15.85 31.62
C LEU A 520 6.33 15.94 32.94
N LYS A 521 5.00 15.86 32.89
CA LYS A 521 4.15 15.83 34.10
C LYS A 521 4.35 14.58 34.94
N LEU A 522 4.60 13.43 34.32
CA LEU A 522 4.92 12.18 35.02
C LEU A 522 6.30 12.28 35.69
N ARG A 523 7.28 12.89 35.02
CA ARG A 523 8.62 13.14 35.57
C ARG A 523 8.57 14.02 36.81
N GLU A 524 7.79 15.10 36.79
CA GLU A 524 7.60 15.99 37.95
C GLU A 524 7.02 15.25 39.18
N ARG A 525 6.26 14.19 38.93
CA ARG A 525 5.68 13.32 39.96
C ARG A 525 6.56 12.14 40.36
N GLY A 526 7.71 11.95 39.69
CA GLY A 526 8.60 10.81 39.92
C GLY A 526 8.04 9.47 39.42
N GLU A 527 7.12 9.50 38.46
CA GLU A 527 6.37 8.31 37.97
C GLU A 527 7.02 7.66 36.72
N LEU A 528 8.14 8.19 36.21
CA LEU A 528 8.83 7.61 35.05
C LEU A 528 9.97 6.65 35.46
N THR A 529 10.12 5.57 34.70
CA THR A 529 11.27 4.66 34.81
C THR A 529 12.54 5.28 34.20
N GLN A 530 13.71 4.70 34.49
CA GLN A 530 14.97 5.14 33.88
C GLN A 530 14.94 5.04 32.34
N THR A 531 14.34 3.97 31.81
CA THR A 531 14.16 3.78 30.36
C THR A 531 13.29 4.87 29.74
N GLN A 532 12.22 5.29 30.42
CA GLN A 532 11.33 6.35 29.95
C GLN A 532 11.97 7.75 30.07
N LEU A 533 12.90 7.94 31.01
CA LEU A 533 13.64 9.19 31.12
C LEU A 533 14.61 9.43 29.96
N LEU A 534 15.07 8.38 29.27
CA LEU A 534 16.01 8.49 28.15
C LEU A 534 15.50 9.44 27.06
N VAL A 535 14.21 9.36 26.71
CA VAL A 535 13.62 10.18 25.63
C VAL A 535 13.45 11.66 26.01
N LEU A 536 13.64 12.00 27.30
CA LEU A 536 13.61 13.35 27.84
C LEU A 536 15.00 13.85 28.27
N ALA A 537 16.06 13.08 28.00
CA ALA A 537 17.42 13.47 28.37
C ALA A 537 17.81 14.79 27.70
N GLY A 538 18.47 15.66 28.48
CA GLY A 538 18.95 16.97 28.04
C GLY A 538 20.28 16.91 27.28
N THR A 539 20.90 15.74 27.21
CA THR A 539 22.12 15.45 26.46
C THR A 539 22.01 14.05 25.83
N LYS A 540 22.89 13.76 24.88
CA LYS A 540 23.03 12.47 24.21
C LYS A 540 24.43 11.91 24.47
N PRO A 541 24.63 10.58 24.43
CA PRO A 541 25.97 10.01 24.29
C PRO A 541 26.60 10.44 22.96
N GLU A 542 27.93 10.56 22.90
CA GLU A 542 28.64 10.89 21.65
C GLU A 542 28.52 9.76 20.62
N GLU A 543 28.65 8.51 21.09
CA GLU A 543 28.54 7.30 20.30
C GLU A 543 27.43 6.41 20.84
N GLU A 544 26.66 5.80 19.94
CA GLU A 544 25.66 4.79 20.26
C GLU A 544 25.84 3.53 19.42
N LEU A 545 25.79 2.36 20.05
CA LEU A 545 25.80 1.06 19.37
C LEU A 545 24.66 0.20 19.89
N TYR A 546 23.86 -0.37 19.00
CA TYR A 546 22.71 -1.22 19.34
C TYR A 546 22.74 -2.55 18.58
N ASP A 547 22.45 -3.66 19.27
CA ASP A 547 22.09 -4.93 18.66
C ASP A 547 20.57 -4.97 18.44
N LEU A 548 20.10 -4.63 17.24
CA LEU A 548 18.67 -4.56 16.91
C LEU A 548 17.94 -5.91 17.05
N LYS A 549 18.68 -7.03 17.09
CA LYS A 549 18.08 -8.34 17.32
C LYS A 549 17.76 -8.56 18.80
N ALA A 550 18.66 -8.15 19.70
CA ALA A 550 18.49 -8.31 21.15
C ALA A 550 17.71 -7.13 21.77
N ASP A 551 17.84 -5.95 21.18
CA ASP A 551 17.27 -4.69 21.62
C ASP A 551 16.64 -3.94 20.43
N PRO A 552 15.46 -4.38 19.94
CA PRO A 552 14.78 -3.77 18.81
C PRO A 552 14.29 -2.34 19.07
N HIS A 553 14.32 -1.91 20.33
CA HIS A 553 13.93 -0.57 20.76
C HIS A 553 15.12 0.36 20.98
N GLU A 554 16.35 -0.10 20.76
CA GLU A 554 17.57 0.71 20.84
C GLU A 554 17.66 1.46 22.18
N ILE A 555 17.51 0.75 23.30
CA ILE A 555 17.55 1.29 24.67
C ILE A 555 18.93 1.13 25.30
N ASN A 556 19.57 -0.01 25.06
CA ASN A 556 20.81 -0.41 25.70
C ASN A 556 21.99 -0.04 24.80
N ASN A 557 22.58 1.13 25.03
CA ASN A 557 23.76 1.57 24.30
C ASN A 557 24.99 0.73 24.70
N LEU A 558 25.58 0.03 23.71
CA LEU A 558 26.75 -0.84 23.85
C LEU A 558 28.05 -0.17 23.38
N ALA A 559 28.06 1.14 23.10
CA ALA A 559 29.21 1.82 22.50
C ALA A 559 30.47 1.77 23.38
N ASP A 560 30.30 1.72 24.71
CA ASP A 560 31.39 1.63 25.69
C ASP A 560 31.63 0.21 26.21
N ASP A 561 30.92 -0.79 25.67
CA ASP A 561 31.10 -2.19 26.06
C ASP A 561 32.30 -2.81 25.34
N ALA A 562 33.32 -3.19 26.11
CA ALA A 562 34.56 -3.80 25.61
C ALA A 562 34.31 -5.08 24.80
N GLN A 563 33.21 -5.81 25.04
CA GLN A 563 32.88 -7.01 24.27
C GLN A 563 32.45 -6.71 22.82
N HIS A 564 32.04 -5.47 22.54
CA HIS A 564 31.50 -5.06 21.25
C HIS A 564 32.41 -4.08 20.49
N GLU A 565 33.64 -3.85 20.97
CA GLU A 565 34.61 -2.91 20.39
C GLU A 565 34.90 -3.22 18.90
N ASP A 566 35.09 -4.49 18.55
CA ASP A 566 35.33 -4.92 17.16
C ASP A 566 34.14 -4.64 16.23
N VAL A 567 32.91 -4.75 16.74
CA VAL A 567 31.70 -4.46 15.97
C VAL A 567 31.59 -2.94 15.78
N LYS A 568 31.78 -2.16 16.85
CA LYS A 568 31.80 -0.70 16.80
C LYS A 568 32.83 -0.20 15.80
N GLY A 569 34.08 -0.66 15.92
CA GLY A 569 35.19 -0.23 15.07
C GLY A 569 34.93 -0.44 13.59
N ARG A 570 34.37 -1.59 13.20
CA ARG A 570 33.99 -1.85 11.81
C ARG A 570 32.91 -0.89 11.29
N LEU A 571 31.86 -0.65 12.08
CA LEU A 571 30.79 0.28 11.69
C LEU A 571 31.28 1.72 11.63
N VAL A 572 32.14 2.15 12.56
CA VAL A 572 32.78 3.47 12.54
C VAL A 572 33.57 3.67 11.24
N ILE A 573 34.39 2.68 10.85
CA ILE A 573 35.14 2.73 9.59
C ILE A 573 34.19 2.86 8.39
N GLN A 574 33.15 2.03 8.33
CA GLN A 574 32.17 2.06 7.24
C GLN A 574 31.42 3.40 7.18
N LEU A 575 31.06 3.98 8.32
CA LEU A 575 30.41 5.28 8.39
C LEU A 575 31.33 6.39 7.89
N ASN A 576 32.58 6.42 8.33
CA ASN A 576 33.56 7.42 7.90
C ASN A 576 33.85 7.32 6.40
N GLN A 577 33.99 6.10 5.86
CA GLN A 577 34.13 5.87 4.42
C GLN A 577 32.92 6.38 3.63
N TRP A 578 31.70 6.19 4.15
CA TRP A 578 30.50 6.74 3.53
C TRP A 578 30.50 8.28 3.59
N ILE A 579 30.81 8.89 4.74
CA ILE A 579 30.90 10.36 4.91
C ILE A 579 31.85 10.97 3.89
N GLU A 580 33.04 10.37 3.72
CA GLU A 580 34.03 10.82 2.74
C GLU A 580 33.55 10.63 1.30
N SER A 581 33.08 9.43 0.96
CA SER A 581 32.71 9.09 -0.43
C SER A 581 31.42 9.76 -0.91
N CYS A 582 30.47 10.05 -0.02
CA CYS A 582 29.25 10.78 -0.35
C CYS A 582 29.47 12.30 -0.41
N ASN A 583 30.68 12.77 -0.06
CA ASN A 583 31.03 14.19 0.05
C ASN A 583 30.06 14.96 0.96
N ASP A 584 29.82 14.41 2.16
CA ASP A 584 28.84 14.93 3.11
C ASP A 584 29.07 16.42 3.41
N THR A 585 28.17 17.29 2.92
CA THR A 585 28.32 18.73 3.10
C THR A 585 27.92 19.18 4.50
N GLY A 586 27.08 18.44 5.20
CA GLY A 586 26.56 18.81 6.52
C GLY A 586 27.63 18.83 7.62
N LEU A 587 28.65 17.98 7.50
CA LEU A 587 29.77 17.96 8.47
C LEU A 587 30.88 18.98 8.13
N LYS A 588 30.89 19.58 6.94
CA LYS A 588 31.88 20.62 6.59
C LYS A 588 31.72 21.86 7.44
N GLU A 589 30.49 22.20 7.83
CA GLU A 589 30.18 23.35 8.70
C GLU A 589 30.83 23.22 10.09
N LEU A 590 31.05 22.00 10.57
CA LEU A 590 31.61 21.72 11.89
C LEU A 590 33.15 21.73 11.94
N GLY A 591 33.84 21.89 10.80
CA GLY A 591 35.30 21.86 10.73
C GLY A 591 35.92 20.56 11.25
N THR A 592 35.14 19.48 11.31
CA THR A 592 35.52 18.24 11.99
C THR A 592 36.62 17.53 11.20
N LYS A 593 37.78 17.30 11.84
CA LYS A 593 38.74 16.32 11.33
C LYS A 593 38.11 14.94 11.47
N LEU A 594 37.93 14.24 10.35
CA LEU A 594 37.56 12.83 10.33
C LEU A 594 38.47 12.08 11.31
N VAL A 595 37.90 11.18 12.12
CA VAL A 595 38.70 10.40 13.07
C VAL A 595 39.61 9.51 12.24
N SER A 596 40.86 9.91 12.11
CA SER A 596 41.90 9.14 11.45
C SER A 596 42.45 8.12 12.44
N GLN A 597 42.42 6.86 12.01
CA GLN A 597 42.99 5.64 12.59
C GLN A 597 42.08 4.87 13.54
#